data_AF-A0A1T4VYP3-F1
#
_entry.id   AF-A0A1T4VYP3-F1
#
_cell.length_a   1.000
_cell.length_b   1.000
_cell.length_c   1.000
_cell.angle_alpha   90.00
_cell.angle_beta   90.00
_cell.angle_gamma   90.00
#
_symmetry.space_group_name_H-M   'P 1'
#
loop_
_entity.id
_entity.type
_entity.pdbx_description
1 polymer ?
#
loop_
_entity_poly.entity_id
_entity_poly.type
_entity_poly.pdbx_seq_one_letter_code
_entity_poly.pdbx_strand_id
1 'polypeptide(L)'
;MKFTNKKHLILAVLAGVFTICASDAYAEQADRESIVQVALLQSLAQGYFGGTITSGELRALGDTGIGTFEGLNGEMIVLDGKVYQALGDGTVFTAPDKTPIPYATATFFEEDIPVKLTDIKVDILLLLKQEDSYC
;
A
#
# COMPACT_ATOMS: atom_id res chain seq x y z
N MET A 1 0.13 48.61 43.26
CA MET A 1 -0.63 47.38 42.95
C MET A 1 -0.86 47.29 41.45
N LYS A 2 -0.13 46.41 40.74
CA LYS A 2 -0.46 45.86 39.39
C LYS A 2 0.70 44.97 38.95
N PHE A 3 0.67 43.71 39.40
CA PHE A 3 1.64 42.67 39.07
C PHE A 3 1.09 41.79 37.93
N THR A 4 1.94 41.56 36.93
CA THR A 4 2.14 40.28 36.23
C THR A 4 0.91 39.47 35.78
N ASN A 5 0.40 39.69 34.56
CA ASN A 5 -0.53 38.74 33.91
C ASN A 5 -0.24 38.45 32.43
N LYS A 6 0.56 39.28 31.73
CA LYS A 6 0.80 39.11 30.28
C LYS A 6 1.79 37.98 29.94
N LYS A 7 2.75 37.69 30.82
CA LYS A 7 3.75 36.62 30.63
C LYS A 7 3.15 35.23 30.89
N HIS A 8 2.22 35.13 31.85
CA HIS A 8 1.51 33.88 32.15
C HIS A 8 0.47 33.53 31.08
N LEU A 9 -0.17 34.54 30.46
CA LEU A 9 -1.10 34.33 29.34
C LEU A 9 -0.38 33.77 28.09
N ILE A 10 0.81 34.28 27.77
CA ILE A 10 1.60 33.81 26.62
C ILE A 10 2.13 32.38 26.87
N LEU A 11 2.55 32.09 28.11
CA LEU A 11 3.05 30.76 28.48
C LEU A 11 1.93 29.70 28.47
N ALA A 12 0.71 30.07 28.88
CA ALA A 12 -0.45 29.18 28.83
C ALA A 12 -0.92 28.89 27.39
N VAL A 13 -0.84 29.87 26.49
CA VAL A 13 -1.17 29.66 25.06
C VAL A 13 -0.12 28.77 24.38
N LEU A 14 1.17 28.96 24.64
CA LEU A 14 2.23 28.09 24.11
C LEU A 14 2.14 26.65 24.63
N ALA A 15 1.83 26.46 25.92
CA ALA A 15 1.62 25.13 26.50
C ALA A 15 0.34 24.44 25.96
N GLY A 16 -0.73 25.20 25.73
CA GLY A 16 -1.96 24.70 25.12
C GLY A 16 -1.77 24.27 23.66
N VAL A 17 -1.04 25.05 22.87
CA VAL A 17 -0.71 24.73 21.46
C VAL A 17 0.22 23.51 21.37
N PHE A 18 1.20 23.39 22.28
CA PHE A 18 2.10 22.23 22.30
C PHE A 18 1.38 20.93 22.68
N THR A 19 0.38 20.99 23.55
CA THR A 19 -0.42 19.81 23.94
C THR A 19 -1.35 19.35 22.83
N ILE A 20 -1.91 20.26 22.02
CA ILE A 20 -2.80 19.92 20.90
C ILE A 20 -2.01 19.29 19.73
N CYS A 21 -0.80 19.79 19.44
CA CYS A 21 0.03 19.25 18.35
C CYS A 21 0.66 17.89 18.65
N ALA A 22 0.79 17.51 19.93
CA ALA A 22 1.39 16.23 20.29
C ALA A 22 0.44 15.04 20.11
N SER A 23 -0.87 15.23 20.30
CA SER A 23 -1.88 14.17 20.23
C SER A 23 -2.01 13.52 18.86
N ASP A 24 -1.89 14.30 17.78
CA ASP A 24 -2.00 13.78 16.41
C ASP A 24 -0.77 12.93 16.02
N ALA A 25 0.42 13.28 16.53
CA ALA A 25 1.66 12.58 16.23
C ALA A 25 1.77 11.18 16.88
N TYR A 26 1.06 10.91 17.98
CA TYR A 26 1.07 9.59 18.63
C TYR A 26 0.08 8.60 18.01
N ALA A 27 -0.91 9.06 17.25
CA ALA A 27 -1.92 8.21 16.62
C ALA A 27 -1.52 7.69 15.22
N GLU A 28 -0.45 8.23 14.63
CA GLU A 28 -0.10 8.03 13.22
C GLU A 28 1.25 7.33 13.02
N GLN A 29 1.65 6.44 13.93
CA GLN A 29 2.65 5.43 13.60
C GLN A 29 1.89 4.15 13.29
N ALA A 30 1.31 4.07 12.08
CA ALA A 30 0.85 2.79 11.55
C ALA A 30 2.02 1.82 11.65
N ASP A 31 1.79 0.65 12.23
CA ASP A 31 2.79 -0.41 12.31
C ASP A 31 3.26 -0.73 10.89
N ARG A 32 4.48 -0.32 10.55
CA ARG A 32 5.03 -0.44 9.20
C ARG A 32 5.38 -1.87 8.83
N GLU A 33 5.44 -2.78 9.81
CA GLU A 33 5.63 -4.21 9.61
C GLU A 33 4.31 -4.98 9.44
N SER A 34 3.25 -4.30 9.06
CA SER A 34 1.95 -4.90 8.78
C SER A 34 1.69 -5.11 7.29
N ILE A 35 1.02 -6.21 6.95
CA ILE A 35 0.48 -6.47 5.62
C ILE A 35 -0.99 -6.05 5.60
N VAL A 36 -1.34 -5.19 4.67
CA VAL A 36 -2.73 -4.85 4.34
C VAL A 36 -3.19 -5.71 3.17
N GLN A 37 -4.36 -6.32 3.30
CA GLN A 37 -5.00 -7.06 2.23
C GLN A 37 -6.40 -6.50 1.96
N VAL A 38 -6.64 -6.16 0.70
CA VAL A 38 -7.95 -5.74 0.18
C VAL A 38 -8.69 -6.98 -0.30
N ALA A 39 -9.86 -7.24 0.30
CA ALA A 39 -10.68 -8.42 0.05
C ALA A 39 -9.94 -9.76 0.31
N LEU A 40 -10.57 -10.87 -0.04
CA LEU A 40 -10.02 -12.21 0.11
C LEU A 40 -9.67 -12.78 -1.27
N LEU A 41 -8.56 -13.50 -1.37
CA LEU A 41 -8.21 -14.26 -2.58
C LEU A 41 -9.33 -15.25 -2.95
N GLN A 42 -10.03 -15.81 -1.96
CA GLN A 42 -11.18 -16.69 -2.18
C GLN A 42 -12.36 -15.97 -2.87
N SER A 43 -12.59 -14.68 -2.57
CA SER A 43 -13.60 -13.88 -3.27
C SER A 43 -13.21 -13.67 -4.73
N LEU A 44 -11.93 -13.36 -4.99
CA LEU A 44 -11.42 -13.25 -6.35
C LEU A 44 -11.60 -14.58 -7.12
N ALA A 45 -11.22 -15.71 -6.52
CA ALA A 45 -11.37 -17.04 -7.12
C ALA A 45 -12.83 -17.43 -7.41
N GLN A 46 -13.78 -16.88 -6.66
CA GLN A 46 -15.22 -17.10 -6.86
C GLN A 46 -15.86 -16.14 -7.87
N GLY A 47 -15.10 -15.25 -8.48
CA GLY A 47 -15.59 -14.34 -9.53
C GLY A 47 -16.04 -12.96 -9.04
N TYR A 48 -15.75 -12.59 -7.79
CA TYR A 48 -16.06 -11.26 -7.27
C TYR A 48 -15.00 -10.24 -7.74
N PHE A 49 -15.16 -9.76 -8.98
CA PHE A 49 -14.18 -8.87 -9.63
C PHE A 49 -14.50 -7.38 -9.53
N GLY A 50 -15.54 -6.99 -8.79
CA GLY A 50 -15.91 -5.58 -8.60
C GLY A 50 -14.95 -4.85 -7.67
N GLY A 51 -14.65 -3.59 -7.98
CA GLY A 51 -13.75 -2.76 -7.17
C GLY A 51 -14.24 -2.57 -5.73
N THR A 52 -13.33 -2.75 -4.76
CA THR A 52 -13.60 -2.53 -3.32
C THR A 52 -13.01 -1.21 -2.84
N ILE A 53 -11.81 -0.86 -3.31
CA ILE A 53 -11.17 0.45 -3.09
C ILE A 53 -10.61 0.97 -4.41
N THR A 54 -10.06 2.17 -4.38
CA THR A 54 -9.35 2.81 -5.48
C THR A 54 -7.83 2.72 -5.31
N SER A 55 -7.08 2.88 -6.41
CA SER A 55 -5.62 2.95 -6.37
C SER A 55 -5.09 4.10 -5.51
N GLY A 56 -5.80 5.23 -5.43
CA GLY A 56 -5.47 6.34 -4.56
C GLY A 56 -5.57 5.98 -3.08
N GLU A 57 -6.62 5.25 -2.69
CA GLU A 57 -6.80 4.73 -1.34
C GLU A 57 -5.74 3.66 -1.01
N LEU A 58 -5.40 2.78 -1.97
CA LEU A 58 -4.38 1.75 -1.77
C LEU A 58 -3.01 2.34 -1.41
N ARG A 59 -2.60 3.45 -2.04
CA ARG A 59 -1.31 4.11 -1.73
C ARG A 59 -1.22 4.64 -0.30
N ALA A 60 -2.36 4.91 0.35
CA ALA A 60 -2.38 5.29 1.76
C ALA A 60 -2.18 4.08 2.69
N LEU A 61 -2.19 2.86 2.14
CA LEU A 61 -2.10 1.60 2.89
C LEU A 61 -0.77 0.87 2.66
N GLY A 62 0.01 1.25 1.64
CA GLY A 62 1.33 0.68 1.38
C GLY A 62 2.03 1.28 0.17
N ASP A 63 3.35 1.11 0.11
CA ASP A 63 4.22 1.57 -0.96
C ASP A 63 4.74 0.44 -1.86
N THR A 64 4.54 -0.82 -1.43
CA THR A 64 5.02 -2.03 -2.08
C THR A 64 3.92 -3.09 -2.03
N GLY A 65 3.68 -3.79 -3.14
CA GLY A 65 2.57 -4.74 -3.20
C GLY A 65 2.22 -5.25 -4.60
N ILE A 66 1.21 -6.13 -4.64
CA ILE A 66 0.70 -6.77 -5.84
C ILE A 66 -0.84 -6.89 -5.78
N GLY A 67 -1.48 -7.06 -6.94
CA GLY A 67 -2.92 -7.22 -7.02
C GLY A 67 -3.43 -7.25 -8.46
N THR A 68 -4.70 -6.92 -8.66
CA THR A 68 -5.32 -6.77 -9.98
C THR A 68 -6.33 -5.62 -9.98
N PHE A 69 -6.93 -5.34 -11.12
CA PHE A 69 -7.96 -4.30 -11.29
C PHE A 69 -9.33 -4.90 -11.56
N GLU A 70 -10.37 -4.07 -11.48
CA GLU A 70 -11.74 -4.50 -11.73
C GLU A 70 -11.87 -5.27 -13.05
N GLY A 71 -12.59 -6.39 -13.00
CA GLY A 71 -12.76 -7.29 -14.15
C GLY A 71 -11.51 -8.08 -14.54
N LEU A 72 -10.53 -8.23 -13.63
CA LEU A 72 -9.22 -8.86 -13.90
C LEU A 72 -8.47 -8.18 -15.04
N ASN A 73 -8.62 -6.86 -15.16
CA ASN A 73 -8.00 -6.10 -16.23
C ASN A 73 -6.50 -5.89 -15.95
N GLY A 74 -5.71 -6.92 -16.17
CA GLY A 74 -4.25 -6.89 -16.01
C GLY A 74 -3.78 -6.99 -14.56
N GLU A 75 -2.46 -6.94 -14.42
CA GLU A 75 -1.75 -7.12 -13.17
C GLU A 75 -1.38 -5.78 -12.54
N MET A 76 -1.45 -5.71 -11.23
CA MET A 76 -1.04 -4.55 -10.46
C MET A 76 0.33 -4.77 -9.83
N ILE A 77 1.17 -3.75 -9.97
CA ILE A 77 2.44 -3.65 -9.25
C ILE A 77 2.42 -2.36 -8.45
N VAL A 78 2.60 -2.44 -7.13
CA VAL A 78 2.85 -1.27 -6.28
C VAL A 78 4.34 -1.24 -5.99
N LEU A 79 5.01 -0.17 -6.40
CA LEU A 79 6.45 0.01 -6.26
C LEU A 79 6.76 1.47 -5.97
N ASP A 80 7.49 1.73 -4.89
CA ASP A 80 7.86 3.08 -4.42
C ASP A 80 6.65 4.02 -4.34
N GLY A 81 5.51 3.50 -3.85
CA GLY A 81 4.26 4.25 -3.71
C GLY A 81 3.53 4.53 -5.04
N LYS A 82 3.99 4.00 -6.16
CA LYS A 82 3.31 4.11 -7.46
C LYS A 82 2.58 2.81 -7.78
N VAL A 83 1.33 2.96 -8.24
CA VAL A 83 0.51 1.83 -8.70
C VAL A 83 0.62 1.74 -10.22
N TYR A 84 1.19 0.66 -10.72
CA TYR A 84 1.30 0.34 -12.14
C TYR A 84 0.28 -0.71 -12.52
N GLN A 85 -0.21 -0.63 -13.75
CA GLN A 85 -1.07 -1.61 -14.39
C GLN A 85 -0.35 -2.17 -15.61
N ALA A 86 -0.11 -3.48 -15.60
CA ALA A 86 0.40 -4.22 -16.73
C ALA A 86 -0.74 -4.98 -17.41
N LEU A 87 -1.05 -4.63 -18.66
CA LEU A 87 -2.11 -5.26 -19.44
C LEU A 87 -1.62 -6.54 -20.11
N GLY A 88 -2.58 -7.38 -20.56
CA GLY A 88 -2.27 -8.64 -21.25
C GLY A 88 -1.57 -8.47 -22.61
N ASP A 89 -1.56 -7.26 -23.18
CA ASP A 89 -0.79 -6.93 -24.38
C ASP A 89 0.67 -6.51 -24.06
N GLY A 90 1.04 -6.47 -22.78
CA GLY A 90 2.35 -6.04 -22.29
C GLY A 90 2.49 -4.53 -22.07
N THR A 91 1.45 -3.73 -22.32
CA THR A 91 1.46 -2.30 -22.03
C THR A 91 1.47 -2.07 -20.52
N VAL A 92 2.39 -1.22 -20.04
CA VAL A 92 2.49 -0.83 -18.63
C VAL A 92 2.32 0.67 -18.48
N PHE A 93 1.44 1.10 -17.59
CA PHE A 93 1.23 2.52 -17.27
C PHE A 93 0.89 2.71 -15.79
N THR A 94 1.00 3.94 -15.29
CA THR A 94 0.57 4.29 -13.94
C THR A 94 -0.94 4.36 -13.87
N ALA A 95 -1.54 3.59 -12.97
CA ALA A 95 -2.98 3.56 -12.78
C ALA A 95 -3.47 4.92 -12.24
N PRO A 96 -4.50 5.54 -12.85
CA PRO A 96 -5.17 6.71 -12.29
C PRO A 96 -5.69 6.45 -10.88
N ASP A 97 -5.70 7.47 -10.01
CA ASP A 97 -6.11 7.38 -8.59
C ASP A 97 -7.50 6.77 -8.35
N LYS A 98 -8.38 6.87 -9.35
CA LYS A 98 -9.76 6.38 -9.27
C LYS A 98 -9.94 4.97 -9.81
N THR A 99 -8.87 4.31 -10.27
CA THR A 99 -8.98 2.96 -10.84
C THR A 99 -9.41 1.98 -9.74
N PRO A 100 -10.52 1.24 -9.93
CA PRO A 100 -11.03 0.33 -8.90
C PRO A 100 -10.23 -0.96 -8.79
N ILE A 101 -10.11 -1.46 -7.57
CA ILE A 101 -9.27 -2.60 -7.17
C ILE A 101 -10.13 -3.63 -6.43
N PRO A 102 -10.31 -4.84 -6.99
CA PRO A 102 -11.05 -5.93 -6.33
C PRO A 102 -10.19 -6.72 -5.35
N TYR A 103 -8.87 -6.74 -5.55
CA TYR A 103 -7.90 -7.45 -4.70
C TYR A 103 -6.53 -6.79 -4.79
N ALA A 104 -5.89 -6.61 -3.63
CA ALA A 104 -4.50 -6.20 -3.51
C ALA A 104 -3.93 -6.67 -2.17
N THR A 105 -2.63 -6.88 -2.13
CA THR A 105 -1.84 -7.01 -0.90
C THR A 105 -0.74 -5.98 -0.95
N ALA A 106 -0.62 -5.15 0.08
CA ALA A 106 0.36 -4.08 0.16
C ALA A 106 0.92 -3.93 1.58
N THR A 107 2.09 -3.33 1.68
CA THR A 107 2.75 -2.96 2.94
C THR A 107 3.58 -1.70 2.72
N PHE A 108 3.96 -1.04 3.81
CA PHE A 108 4.96 0.00 3.77
C PHE A 108 6.33 -0.64 4.00
N PHE A 109 6.97 -1.09 2.93
CA PHE A 109 8.17 -1.91 3.01
C PHE A 109 9.33 -1.18 3.70
N GLU A 110 9.95 -1.85 4.66
CA GLU A 110 11.21 -1.47 5.29
C GLU A 110 12.20 -2.62 5.09
N GLU A 111 13.42 -2.29 4.64
CA GLU A 111 14.44 -3.30 4.38
C GLU A 111 15.14 -3.70 5.68
N ASP A 112 15.00 -4.97 6.08
CA ASP A 112 15.69 -5.50 7.27
C ASP A 112 17.07 -6.08 6.94
N ILE A 113 17.10 -7.06 6.02
CA ILE A 113 18.30 -7.85 5.72
C ILE A 113 18.49 -7.91 4.20
N PRO A 114 19.34 -7.03 3.62
CA PRO A 114 19.70 -7.13 2.23
C PRO A 114 20.62 -8.32 1.99
N VAL A 115 20.21 -9.24 1.11
CA VAL A 115 21.04 -10.36 0.67
C VAL A 115 21.22 -10.30 -0.84
N LYS A 116 22.48 -10.28 -1.30
CA LYS A 116 22.80 -10.40 -2.71
C LYS A 116 22.66 -11.84 -3.16
N LEU A 117 21.65 -12.12 -3.98
CA LEU A 117 21.49 -13.41 -4.63
C LEU A 117 22.36 -13.48 -5.90
N THR A 118 23.09 -14.58 -6.08
CA THR A 118 23.82 -14.91 -7.32
C THR A 118 23.39 -16.28 -7.82
N ASP A 119 23.62 -16.55 -9.11
CA ASP A 119 23.41 -17.87 -9.72
C ASP A 119 21.98 -18.42 -9.60
N ILE A 120 20.97 -17.54 -9.60
CA ILE A 120 19.55 -17.92 -9.68
C ILE A 120 19.30 -18.60 -11.02
N LYS A 121 19.11 -19.93 -11.00
CA LYS A 121 18.71 -20.69 -12.18
C LYS A 121 17.20 -20.60 -12.36
N VAL A 122 16.77 -19.82 -13.34
CA VAL A 122 15.36 -19.82 -13.77
C VAL A 122 15.19 -20.87 -14.85
N ASP A 123 14.56 -21.99 -14.51
CA ASP A 123 14.14 -22.99 -15.50
C ASP A 123 12.71 -22.66 -15.97
N ILE A 124 12.62 -21.83 -17.00
CA ILE A 124 11.34 -21.42 -17.60
C ILE A 124 10.54 -22.64 -18.09
N LEU A 125 11.23 -23.73 -18.49
CA LEU A 125 10.61 -24.94 -19.01
C LEU A 125 9.91 -25.74 -17.89
N LEU A 126 10.35 -25.60 -16.64
CA LEU A 126 9.74 -26.25 -15.50
C LEU A 126 8.45 -25.55 -15.06
N LEU A 127 8.40 -24.22 -15.21
CA LEU A 127 7.21 -23.42 -14.92
C LEU A 127 6.10 -23.67 -15.95
N LEU A 128 6.44 -23.73 -17.25
CA LEU A 128 5.45 -23.98 -18.31
C LEU A 128 4.81 -25.37 -18.20
N LYS A 129 5.55 -26.38 -17.71
CA LYS A 129 4.99 -27.73 -17.50
C LYS A 129 3.94 -27.80 -16.38
N GLN A 130 3.92 -26.82 -15.45
CA GLN A 130 2.89 -26.79 -14.42
C GLN A 130 1.55 -26.29 -14.96
N GLU A 131 1.53 -25.43 -15.97
CA GLU A 131 0.28 -24.96 -16.60
C GLU A 131 -0.43 -26.07 -17.40
N ASP A 132 0.33 -26.94 -18.07
CA ASP A 132 -0.24 -28.02 -18.91
C ASP A 132 -0.93 -29.15 -18.12
N SER A 133 -0.82 -29.18 -16.78
CA SER A 133 -1.47 -30.19 -15.93
C SER A 133 -2.86 -29.77 -15.41
N TYR A 134 -3.34 -28.59 -15.78
CA TYR A 134 -4.66 -28.07 -15.38
C TYR A 134 -5.72 -28.13 -16.50
N CYS A 135 -5.45 -28.87 -17.59
CA CYS A 135 -6.43 -29.29 -18.60
C CYS A 135 -6.69 -30.79 -18.55
#